data_AF-A0A6A6ZNE4-F1
#
_entry.id   AF-A0A6A6ZNE4-F1
#
_cell.length_a   1.000
_cell.length_b   1.000
_cell.length_c   1.000
_cell.angle_alpha   90.00
_cell.angle_beta   90.00
_cell.angle_gamma   90.00
#
_symmetry.space_group_name_H-M   'P 1'
#
loop_
_entity.id
_entity.type
_entity.pdbx_description
1 polymer ?
#
loop_
_entity_poly.entity_id
_entity_poly.type
_entity_poly.pdbx_seq_one_letter_code
_entity_poly.pdbx_strand_id
1 'polypeptide(L)'
;MERLVRSAVSDQGADESKKLSQTVHSLATQNELLRHKNDGLKEALIVKKRHRKVGKPLDLQQREEYHGGAMFWSPQKVREARAREAVKEQEQHQEMLAKANRKELRLAAKLYKDQIAEEKRVAREEAKVVQEEAKAKKAAERAAKIEAQNTKKAAQTSQLGKRRASRPPPCTPKRQRRGGVSAAAATSPEAASAPLPKVNSRGRTINVPHKYR
;
A
#
# COMPACT_ATOMS: atom_id res chain seq x y z
N MET A 1 45.41 48.82 1.07
CA MET A 1 44.14 49.56 1.19
C MET A 1 44.36 51.04 1.52
N GLU A 2 45.18 51.39 2.52
CA GLU A 2 45.38 52.80 2.91
C GLU A 2 45.88 53.74 1.80
N ARG A 3 46.77 53.28 0.91
CA ARG A 3 47.23 54.09 -0.23
C ARG A 3 46.11 54.43 -1.21
N LEU A 4 45.16 53.50 -1.39
CA LEU A 4 44.00 53.67 -2.28
C LEU A 4 43.00 54.67 -1.69
N VAL A 5 42.80 54.65 -0.37
CA VAL A 5 41.96 55.61 0.35
C VAL A 5 42.55 57.01 0.26
N ARG A 6 43.87 57.16 0.42
CA ARG A 6 44.58 58.45 0.33
C ARG A 6 44.61 59.05 -1.09
N SER A 7 44.54 58.22 -2.13
CA SER A 7 44.44 58.69 -3.53
C SER A 7 43.02 59.04 -3.95
N ALA A 8 42.01 58.44 -3.32
CA ALA A 8 40.61 58.67 -3.66
C ALA A 8 39.99 59.87 -2.93
N VAL A 9 40.54 60.27 -1.78
CA VAL A 9 40.07 61.41 -0.99
C VAL A 9 40.97 62.63 -1.24
N SER A 10 40.40 63.69 -1.82
CA SER A 10 41.08 64.96 -2.11
C SER A 10 41.51 65.72 -0.84
N ASP A 11 40.66 65.72 0.20
CA ASP A 11 40.90 66.45 1.45
C ASP A 11 41.45 65.55 2.56
N GLN A 12 42.77 65.32 2.53
CA GLN A 12 43.46 64.42 3.46
C GLN A 12 43.48 64.90 4.92
N GLY A 13 43.27 66.20 5.15
CA GLY A 13 43.29 66.82 6.48
C GLY A 13 41.94 66.86 7.20
N ALA A 14 40.84 66.70 6.46
CA ALA A 14 39.49 66.77 7.01
C ALA A 14 39.23 65.63 8.00
N ASP A 15 38.54 65.93 9.10
CA ASP A 15 38.26 64.94 10.15
C ASP A 15 37.44 63.75 9.63
N GLU A 16 36.64 63.95 8.58
CA GLU A 16 35.91 62.88 7.90
C GLU A 16 36.82 61.89 7.19
N SER A 17 37.91 62.35 6.57
CA SER A 17 38.92 61.50 5.90
C SER A 17 39.68 60.64 6.91
N LYS A 18 40.01 61.21 8.08
CA LYS A 18 40.64 60.46 9.18
C LYS A 18 39.70 59.41 9.76
N LYS A 19 38.43 59.76 10.00
CA LYS A 19 37.39 58.81 10.44
C LYS A 19 37.21 57.67 9.44
N LEU A 20 37.15 57.98 8.14
CA LEU A 20 37.04 56.99 7.08
C LEU A 20 38.27 56.07 6.99
N SER A 21 39.47 56.62 7.15
CA SER A 21 40.69 55.82 7.19
C SER A 21 40.70 54.85 8.38
N GLN A 22 40.26 55.31 9.55
CA GLN A 22 40.15 54.48 10.76
C GLN A 22 39.09 53.39 10.61
N THR A 23 37.92 53.69 10.04
CA THR A 23 36.87 52.68 9.83
C THR A 23 37.31 51.64 8.81
N VAL A 24 37.95 52.05 7.70
CA VAL A 24 38.50 51.12 6.71
C VAL A 24 39.57 50.23 7.34
N HIS A 25 40.46 50.79 8.17
CA HIS A 25 41.47 50.00 8.88
C HIS A 25 40.83 49.01 9.87
N SER A 26 39.82 49.45 10.63
CA SER A 26 39.05 48.58 11.53
C SER A 26 38.33 47.44 10.79
N LEU A 27 37.71 47.74 9.64
CA LEU A 27 37.06 46.73 8.81
C LEU A 27 38.07 45.76 8.18
N ALA A 28 39.25 46.24 7.79
CA ALA A 28 40.30 45.38 7.26
C ALA A 28 40.78 44.38 8.32
N THR A 29 41.08 44.85 9.53
CA THR A 29 41.51 43.97 10.65
C THR A 29 40.42 42.98 11.06
N GLN A 30 39.15 43.41 11.08
CA GLN A 30 38.01 42.51 11.31
C GLN A 30 37.91 41.43 10.23
N ASN A 31 38.08 41.78 8.96
CA ASN A 31 38.05 40.81 7.86
C ASN A 31 39.19 39.81 7.93
N GLU A 32 40.41 40.24 8.27
CA GLU A 32 41.54 39.34 8.48
C GLU A 32 41.28 38.38 9.64
N LEU A 33 40.77 38.87 10.77
CA LEU A 33 40.39 38.03 11.91
C LEU A 33 39.32 37.00 11.52
N LEU A 34 38.32 37.40 10.72
CA LEU A 34 37.30 36.49 10.21
C LEU A 34 37.87 35.45 9.24
N ARG A 35 38.85 35.82 8.40
CA ARG A 35 39.54 34.86 7.52
C ARG A 35 40.29 33.82 8.34
N HIS A 36 41.10 34.24 9.30
CA HIS A 36 41.81 33.31 10.20
C HIS A 36 40.86 32.41 10.99
N LYS A 37 39.73 32.94 11.48
CA LYS A 37 38.69 32.13 12.12
C LYS A 37 38.12 31.09 11.17
N ASN A 38 37.77 31.48 9.94
CA ASN A 38 37.26 30.55 8.94
C ASN A 38 38.28 29.46 8.58
N ASP A 39 39.55 29.81 8.44
CA ASP A 39 40.59 28.85 8.14
C ASP A 39 40.84 27.89 9.32
N GLY A 40 40.89 28.42 10.55
CA GLY A 40 40.95 27.59 11.76
C GLY A 40 39.75 26.66 11.92
N LEU A 41 38.54 27.11 11.54
CA LEU A 41 37.35 26.26 11.53
C LEU A 41 37.44 25.16 10.46
N LYS A 42 37.95 25.46 9.26
CA LYS A 42 38.19 24.44 8.22
C LYS A 42 39.20 23.40 8.69
N GLU A 43 40.31 23.83 9.30
CA GLU A 43 41.32 22.94 9.87
C GLU A 43 40.74 22.07 10.98
N ALA A 44 40.02 22.67 11.93
CA ALA A 44 39.34 21.94 12.99
C ALA A 44 38.36 20.90 12.44
N LEU A 45 37.66 21.22 11.34
CA LEU A 45 36.77 20.30 10.64
C LEU A 45 37.55 19.15 9.98
N ILE A 46 38.69 19.42 9.35
CA ILE A 46 39.58 18.39 8.79
C ILE A 46 40.09 17.46 9.89
N VAL A 47 40.58 18.02 11.00
CA VAL A 47 41.05 17.24 12.15
C VAL A 47 39.93 16.39 12.74
N LYS A 48 38.73 16.95 12.92
CA LYS A 48 37.55 16.18 13.36
C LYS A 48 37.17 15.07 12.39
N LYS A 49 37.22 15.34 11.08
CA LYS A 49 37.00 14.30 10.05
C LYS A 49 38.05 13.20 10.14
N ARG A 50 39.33 13.53 10.35
CA ARG A 50 40.40 12.54 10.57
C ARG A 50 40.15 11.73 11.85
N HIS A 51 39.75 12.35 12.95
CA HIS A 51 39.42 11.67 14.19
C HIS A 51 38.19 10.74 14.06
N ARG A 52 37.18 11.14 13.29
CA ARG A 52 36.03 10.26 12.97
C ARG A 52 36.38 9.09 12.04
N LYS A 53 37.53 9.14 11.35
CA LYS A 53 38.02 8.05 10.50
C LYS A 53 38.76 6.96 11.28
N VAL A 54 38.68 6.93 12.61
CA VAL A 54 39.04 5.70 13.34
C VAL A 54 38.18 4.59 12.73
N GLY A 55 38.81 3.76 11.91
CA GLY A 55 38.13 2.76 11.11
C GLY A 55 37.48 1.72 12.00
N LYS A 56 36.54 0.97 11.44
CA LYS A 56 36.07 -0.25 12.09
C LYS A 56 37.29 -1.15 12.32
N PRO A 57 37.47 -1.72 13.52
CA PRO A 57 38.53 -2.67 13.75
C PRO A 57 38.31 -3.87 12.83
N LEU A 58 39.39 -4.30 12.18
CA LEU A 58 39.37 -5.47 11.32
C LEU A 58 39.03 -6.70 12.16
N ASP A 59 38.05 -7.49 11.72
CA ASP A 59 37.59 -8.69 12.43
C ASP A 59 38.62 -9.83 12.31
N LEU A 60 39.63 -9.76 13.16
CA LEU A 60 40.69 -10.77 13.29
C LEU A 60 40.21 -11.87 14.24
N GLN A 61 39.69 -12.96 13.69
CA GLN A 61 39.22 -14.09 14.47
C GLN A 61 40.38 -14.75 15.25
N GLN A 62 40.22 -14.80 16.58
CA GLN A 62 41.15 -15.43 17.50
C GLN A 62 40.97 -16.96 17.49
N ARG A 63 42.08 -17.70 17.63
CA ARG A 63 42.04 -19.14 17.92
C ARG A 63 41.81 -19.34 19.41
N GLU A 64 40.91 -20.25 19.77
CA GLU A 64 40.48 -20.49 21.15
C GLU A 64 41.63 -20.92 22.09
N GLU A 65 42.72 -21.48 21.56
CA GLU A 65 43.79 -22.08 22.36
C GLU A 65 44.72 -21.10 23.11
N TYR A 66 44.64 -19.79 22.89
CA TYR A 66 45.58 -18.82 23.48
C TYR A 66 44.85 -17.71 24.24
N HIS A 67 45.04 -17.66 25.57
CA HIS A 67 44.28 -16.77 26.48
C HIS A 67 45.11 -15.75 27.27
N GLY A 68 46.34 -15.43 26.88
CA GLY A 68 47.10 -14.39 27.59
C GLY A 68 48.29 -13.84 26.83
N GLY A 69 48.29 -12.51 26.61
CA GLY A 69 49.43 -11.77 26.05
C GLY A 69 49.07 -10.82 24.91
N ALA A 70 50.01 -9.94 24.54
CA ALA A 70 49.89 -9.11 23.34
C ALA A 70 49.92 -10.02 22.09
N MET A 71 48.84 -9.98 21.30
CA MET A 71 48.69 -10.84 20.13
C MET A 71 49.34 -10.19 18.90
N PHE A 72 50.38 -10.84 18.37
CA PHE A 72 50.95 -10.48 17.08
C PHE A 72 50.19 -11.20 15.96
N TRP A 73 49.57 -10.43 15.08
CA TRP A 73 48.89 -10.97 13.91
C TRP A 73 49.86 -11.13 12.76
N SER A 74 49.89 -12.32 12.16
CA SER A 74 50.65 -12.53 10.93
C SER A 74 50.01 -11.74 9.77
N PRO A 75 50.79 -11.26 8.79
CA PRO A 75 50.26 -10.56 7.60
C PRO A 75 49.21 -11.38 6.83
N GLN A 76 49.29 -12.72 6.91
CA GLN A 76 48.29 -13.61 6.33
C GLN A 76 46.92 -13.46 6.99
N LYS A 77 46.85 -13.37 8.33
CA LYS A 77 45.57 -13.20 9.05
C LYS A 77 44.89 -11.88 8.73
N VAL A 78 45.67 -10.82 8.58
CA VAL A 78 45.18 -9.51 8.14
C VAL A 78 44.57 -9.58 6.73
N ARG A 79 45.22 -10.29 5.80
CA ARG A 79 44.68 -10.50 4.44
C ARG A 79 43.38 -11.30 4.45
N GLU A 80 43.31 -12.37 5.23
CA GLU A 80 42.10 -13.20 5.38
C GLU A 80 40.91 -12.39 5.91
N ALA A 81 41.12 -11.57 6.94
CA ALA A 81 40.05 -10.73 7.50
C ALA A 81 39.55 -9.68 6.50
N ARG A 82 40.46 -9.03 5.74
CA ARG A 82 40.07 -8.09 4.68
C ARG A 82 39.27 -8.76 3.56
N ALA A 83 39.68 -9.98 3.17
CA ALA A 83 38.94 -10.75 2.17
C ALA A 83 37.51 -11.05 2.62
N ARG A 84 37.31 -11.39 3.90
CA ARG A 84 35.97 -11.61 4.48
C ARG A 84 35.12 -10.34 4.51
N GLU A 85 35.70 -9.20 4.87
CA GLU A 85 34.99 -7.92 4.81
C GLU A 85 34.54 -7.58 3.39
N ALA A 86 35.43 -7.75 2.40
CA ALA A 86 35.09 -7.52 1.00
C ALA A 86 33.94 -8.42 0.52
N VAL A 87 33.94 -9.70 0.92
CA VAL A 87 32.83 -10.62 0.62
C VAL A 87 31.54 -10.16 1.28
N LYS A 88 31.56 -9.81 2.57
CA LYS A 88 30.39 -9.29 3.29
C LYS A 88 29.83 -8.01 2.64
N GLU A 89 30.69 -7.10 2.20
CA GLU A 89 30.28 -5.87 1.50
C GLU A 89 29.64 -6.17 0.14
N GLN A 90 30.20 -7.12 -0.62
CA GLN A 90 29.61 -7.56 -1.89
C GLN A 90 28.25 -8.21 -1.68
N GLU A 91 28.12 -9.10 -0.69
CA GLU A 91 26.85 -9.74 -0.32
C GLU A 91 25.80 -8.70 0.08
N GLN A 92 26.16 -7.74 0.94
CA GLN A 92 25.27 -6.63 1.33
C GLN A 92 24.83 -5.81 0.13
N HIS A 93 25.76 -5.50 -0.78
CA HIS A 93 25.44 -4.77 -2.00
C HIS A 93 24.49 -5.55 -2.90
N GLN A 94 24.74 -6.84 -3.12
CA GLN A 94 23.87 -7.73 -3.89
C GLN A 94 22.49 -7.87 -3.24
N GLU A 95 22.41 -7.98 -1.91
CA GLU A 95 21.14 -8.00 -1.19
C GLU A 95 20.34 -6.71 -1.39
N MET A 96 21.01 -5.55 -1.38
CA MET A 96 20.36 -4.27 -1.60
C MET A 96 19.78 -4.18 -3.02
N LEU A 97 20.53 -4.64 -4.03
CA LEU A 97 20.05 -4.76 -5.40
C LEU A 97 18.87 -5.73 -5.51
N ALA A 98 18.97 -6.92 -4.88
CA ALA A 98 17.89 -7.91 -4.88
C ALA A 98 16.62 -7.37 -4.18
N LYS A 99 16.77 -6.61 -3.09
CA LYS A 99 15.66 -5.94 -2.40
C LYS A 99 15.01 -4.88 -3.29
N ALA A 100 15.78 -4.12 -4.07
CA ALA A 100 15.27 -3.16 -5.04
C ALA A 100 14.48 -3.86 -6.15
N ASN A 101 15.07 -4.87 -6.80
CA ASN A 101 14.42 -5.66 -7.85
C ASN A 101 13.12 -6.31 -7.34
N ARG A 102 13.11 -6.83 -6.11
CA ARG A 102 11.91 -7.40 -5.48
C ARG A 102 10.81 -6.36 -5.28
N LYS A 103 11.15 -5.11 -4.96
CA LYS A 103 10.16 -4.02 -4.86
C LYS A 103 9.57 -3.71 -6.23
N GLU A 104 10.38 -3.62 -7.26
CA GLU A 104 9.93 -3.37 -8.64
C GLU A 104 8.98 -4.46 -9.13
N LEU A 105 9.36 -5.73 -8.97
CA LEU A 105 8.51 -6.88 -9.33
C LEU A 105 7.18 -6.87 -8.55
N ARG A 106 7.18 -6.45 -7.28
CA ARG A 106 5.95 -6.31 -6.49
C ARG A 106 5.06 -5.20 -7.04
N LEU A 107 5.63 -4.08 -7.47
CA LEU A 107 4.85 -2.99 -8.07
C LEU A 107 4.25 -3.44 -9.41
N ALA A 108 5.04 -4.06 -10.28
CA ALA A 108 4.56 -4.60 -11.54
C ALA A 108 3.43 -5.63 -11.34
N ALA A 109 3.60 -6.56 -10.38
CA ALA A 109 2.57 -7.54 -10.06
C ALA A 109 1.29 -6.92 -9.47
N LYS A 110 1.38 -5.79 -8.78
CA LYS A 110 0.19 -5.04 -8.32
C LYS A 110 -0.53 -4.41 -9.51
N LEU A 111 0.20 -3.69 -10.36
CA LEU A 111 -0.37 -3.07 -11.56
C LEU A 111 -1.09 -4.09 -12.46
N TYR A 112 -0.48 -5.26 -12.68
CA TYR A 112 -1.11 -6.32 -13.45
C TYR A 112 -2.40 -6.86 -12.81
N LYS A 113 -2.42 -6.99 -11.48
CA LYS A 113 -3.63 -7.40 -10.76
C LYS A 113 -4.73 -6.35 -10.83
N ASP A 114 -4.36 -5.07 -10.76
CA ASP A 114 -5.29 -3.96 -10.86
C ASP A 114 -5.90 -3.91 -12.27
N GLN A 115 -5.10 -4.12 -13.33
CA GLN A 115 -5.60 -4.26 -14.71
C GLN A 115 -6.62 -5.39 -14.85
N ILE A 116 -6.30 -6.59 -14.36
CA ILE A 116 -7.24 -7.72 -14.37
C ILE A 116 -8.52 -7.40 -13.59
N ALA A 117 -8.41 -6.68 -12.47
CA ALA A 117 -9.56 -6.31 -11.67
C ALA A 117 -10.46 -5.32 -12.41
N GLU A 118 -9.90 -4.34 -13.11
CA GLU A 118 -10.63 -3.40 -13.95
C GLU A 118 -11.29 -4.09 -15.15
N GLU A 119 -10.57 -4.96 -15.87
CA GLU A 119 -11.17 -5.77 -16.95
C GLU A 119 -12.37 -6.59 -16.47
N LYS A 120 -12.27 -7.18 -15.26
CA LYS A 120 -13.38 -7.91 -14.64
C LYS A 120 -14.54 -7.01 -14.23
N ARG A 121 -14.28 -5.74 -13.87
CA ARG A 121 -15.34 -4.76 -13.57
C ARG A 121 -16.07 -4.37 -14.84
N VAL A 122 -15.34 -4.03 -15.90
CA VAL A 122 -15.89 -3.69 -17.22
C VAL A 122 -16.74 -4.85 -17.74
N ALA A 123 -16.23 -6.08 -17.72
CA ALA A 123 -16.99 -7.25 -18.16
C ALA A 123 -18.30 -7.47 -17.36
N ARG A 124 -18.33 -7.10 -16.07
CA ARG A 124 -19.57 -7.15 -15.26
C ARG A 124 -20.55 -6.05 -15.64
N GLU A 125 -20.06 -4.86 -15.95
CA GLU A 125 -20.90 -3.75 -16.38
C GLU A 125 -21.49 -4.02 -17.76
N GLU A 126 -20.68 -4.49 -18.71
CA GLU A 126 -21.15 -4.94 -20.03
C GLU A 126 -22.21 -6.04 -19.89
N ALA A 127 -21.97 -7.04 -19.04
CA ALA A 127 -22.96 -8.10 -18.79
C ALA A 127 -24.27 -7.54 -18.18
N LYS A 128 -24.21 -6.51 -17.34
CA LYS A 128 -25.42 -5.85 -16.80
C LYS A 128 -26.17 -5.10 -17.89
N VAL A 129 -25.48 -4.31 -18.72
CA VAL A 129 -26.08 -3.57 -19.83
C VAL A 129 -26.77 -4.53 -20.80
N VAL A 130 -26.10 -5.62 -21.20
CA VAL A 130 -26.70 -6.66 -22.06
C VAL A 130 -27.94 -7.28 -21.42
N GLN A 131 -27.91 -7.54 -20.10
CA GLN A 131 -29.09 -8.05 -19.39
C GLN A 131 -30.24 -7.04 -19.35
N GLU A 132 -29.97 -5.76 -19.16
CA GLU A 132 -30.98 -4.71 -19.15
C GLU A 132 -31.60 -4.51 -20.54
N GLU A 133 -30.80 -4.49 -21.60
CA GLU A 133 -31.30 -4.45 -22.97
C GLU A 133 -32.16 -5.68 -23.31
N ALA A 134 -31.73 -6.88 -22.89
CA ALA A 134 -32.51 -8.09 -23.10
C ALA A 134 -33.84 -8.05 -22.34
N LYS A 135 -33.86 -7.50 -21.12
CA LYS A 135 -35.10 -7.28 -20.35
C LYS A 135 -35.98 -6.22 -21.02
N ALA A 136 -35.42 -5.12 -21.52
CA ALA A 136 -36.14 -4.06 -22.22
C ALA A 136 -36.76 -4.57 -23.53
N LYS A 137 -36.01 -5.31 -24.35
CA LYS A 137 -36.52 -5.96 -25.58
C LYS A 137 -37.67 -6.92 -25.26
N LYS A 138 -37.51 -7.78 -24.24
CA LYS A 138 -38.59 -8.68 -23.80
C LYS A 138 -39.82 -7.93 -23.29
N ALA A 139 -39.63 -6.80 -22.60
CA ALA A 139 -40.74 -5.96 -22.13
C ALA A 139 -41.46 -5.27 -23.31
N ALA A 140 -40.72 -4.72 -24.26
CA ALA A 140 -41.25 -4.11 -25.48
C ALA A 140 -42.02 -5.13 -26.34
N GLU A 141 -41.48 -6.34 -26.53
CA GLU A 141 -42.19 -7.42 -27.22
C GLU A 141 -43.50 -7.81 -26.52
N ARG A 142 -43.50 -7.86 -25.18
CA ARG A 142 -44.72 -8.13 -24.40
C ARG A 142 -45.74 -7.00 -24.55
N ALA A 143 -45.31 -5.74 -24.49
CA ALA A 143 -46.17 -4.58 -24.68
C ALA A 143 -46.79 -4.56 -26.08
N ALA A 144 -45.98 -4.77 -27.13
CA ALA A 144 -46.44 -4.84 -28.52
C ALA A 144 -47.46 -5.99 -28.74
N LYS A 145 -47.25 -7.15 -28.10
CA LYS A 145 -48.23 -8.26 -28.13
C LYS A 145 -49.55 -7.88 -27.48
N ILE A 146 -49.51 -7.18 -26.34
CA ILE A 146 -50.71 -6.71 -25.64
C ILE A 146 -51.46 -5.68 -26.50
N GLU A 147 -50.76 -4.70 -27.06
CA GLU A 147 -51.34 -3.71 -27.96
C GLU A 147 -51.97 -4.35 -29.20
N ALA A 148 -51.28 -5.29 -29.85
CA ALA A 148 -51.81 -6.02 -31.00
C ALA A 148 -53.05 -6.86 -30.65
N GLN A 149 -53.13 -7.44 -29.44
CA GLN A 149 -54.34 -8.11 -28.99
C GLN A 149 -55.47 -7.12 -28.71
N ASN A 150 -55.16 -5.96 -28.13
CA ASN A 150 -56.14 -4.93 -27.82
C ASN A 150 -56.73 -4.30 -29.10
N THR A 151 -55.92 -4.03 -30.13
CA THR A 151 -56.40 -3.52 -31.42
C THR A 151 -57.30 -4.53 -32.14
N LYS A 152 -56.95 -5.83 -32.12
CA LYS A 152 -57.80 -6.89 -32.64
C LYS A 152 -59.15 -6.98 -31.92
N LYS A 153 -59.13 -6.92 -30.58
CA LYS A 153 -60.36 -6.91 -29.77
C LYS A 153 -61.22 -5.66 -30.04
N ALA A 154 -60.60 -4.48 -30.16
CA ALA A 154 -61.29 -3.23 -30.48
C ALA A 154 -61.92 -3.24 -31.89
N ALA A 155 -61.21 -3.79 -32.88
CA ALA A 155 -61.75 -3.98 -34.22
C ALA A 155 -62.96 -4.95 -34.19
N GLN A 156 -62.86 -6.05 -33.45
CA GLN A 156 -63.94 -7.04 -33.32
C GLN A 156 -65.17 -6.47 -32.58
N THR A 157 -64.99 -5.70 -31.50
CA THR A 157 -66.12 -5.08 -30.79
C THR A 157 -66.83 -4.02 -31.62
N SER A 158 -66.10 -3.26 -32.46
CA SER A 158 -66.71 -2.29 -33.40
C SER A 158 -67.61 -2.97 -34.44
N GLN A 159 -67.33 -4.23 -34.81
CA GLN A 159 -68.13 -5.00 -35.77
C GLN A 159 -69.38 -5.64 -35.14
N LEU A 160 -69.41 -5.84 -33.82
CA LEU A 160 -70.54 -6.46 -33.11
C LEU A 160 -71.56 -5.44 -32.56
N GLY A 161 -71.50 -4.18 -32.99
CA GLY A 161 -72.36 -3.07 -32.56
C GLY A 161 -73.84 -3.14 -32.95
N LYS A 162 -74.36 -4.33 -33.29
CA LYS A 162 -75.80 -4.55 -33.47
C LYS A 162 -76.21 -5.95 -32.95
N ARG A 163 -76.43 -6.11 -31.63
CA ARG A 163 -77.43 -7.07 -31.11
C ARG A 163 -77.83 -6.87 -29.64
N ARG A 164 -79.11 -7.19 -29.41
CA ARG A 164 -79.92 -7.08 -28.18
C ARG A 164 -79.39 -7.89 -26.99
N ALA A 165 -79.65 -7.38 -25.78
CA ALA A 165 -79.30 -7.98 -24.50
C ALA A 165 -80.25 -9.12 -24.05
N SER A 166 -79.66 -10.21 -23.53
CA SER A 166 -80.27 -11.24 -22.64
C SER A 166 -79.15 -12.21 -22.24
N ARG A 167 -78.99 -12.83 -21.07
CA ARG A 167 -79.61 -12.92 -19.72
C ARG A 167 -78.55 -13.65 -18.83
N PRO A 168 -78.60 -13.63 -17.49
CA PRO A 168 -77.55 -14.21 -16.64
C PRO A 168 -77.65 -15.74 -16.51
N PRO A 169 -76.54 -16.49 -16.29
CA PRO A 169 -76.58 -17.93 -16.06
C PRO A 169 -76.84 -18.28 -14.58
N PRO A 170 -77.57 -19.38 -14.28
CA PRO A 170 -77.78 -19.85 -12.91
C PRO A 170 -76.60 -20.68 -12.37
N CYS A 171 -76.54 -20.79 -11.04
CA CYS A 171 -75.36 -21.15 -10.26
C CYS A 171 -75.51 -22.50 -9.51
N THR A 172 -74.38 -23.22 -9.34
CA THR A 172 -74.04 -24.26 -8.31
C THR A 172 -74.58 -25.71 -8.47
N PRO A 173 -74.01 -26.77 -7.80
CA PRO A 173 -73.09 -26.74 -6.64
C PRO A 173 -71.87 -27.71 -6.56
N LYS A 174 -71.13 -27.41 -5.50
CA LYS A 174 -69.83 -27.81 -4.91
C LYS A 174 -69.74 -29.29 -4.48
N ARG A 175 -68.57 -29.95 -4.67
CA ARG A 175 -68.29 -31.31 -4.17
C ARG A 175 -67.03 -31.37 -3.26
N GLN A 176 -67.33 -31.58 -1.97
CA GLN A 176 -66.67 -32.41 -0.93
C GLN A 176 -65.13 -32.48 -0.78
N ARG A 177 -64.63 -31.99 0.38
CA ARG A 177 -63.29 -32.30 0.93
C ARG A 177 -63.37 -33.56 1.81
N ARG A 178 -62.38 -34.45 1.70
CA ARG A 178 -62.11 -35.53 2.67
C ARG A 178 -60.92 -35.12 3.55
N GLY A 179 -61.13 -35.15 4.86
CA GLY A 179 -60.06 -35.08 5.86
C GLY A 179 -59.65 -36.49 6.30
N GLY A 180 -58.37 -36.65 6.61
CA GLY A 180 -57.80 -37.81 7.29
C GLY A 180 -56.77 -37.29 8.30
N VAL A 181 -57.01 -37.61 9.57
CA VAL A 181 -56.20 -37.27 10.75
C VAL A 181 -55.50 -38.56 11.24
N SER A 182 -54.46 -38.36 12.06
CA SER A 182 -53.84 -39.29 13.04
C SER A 182 -52.54 -39.96 12.58
N ALA A 183 -51.50 -40.15 13.40
CA ALA A 183 -51.23 -39.71 14.78
C ALA A 183 -49.76 -40.04 15.15
N ALA A 184 -49.22 -39.22 16.07
CA ALA A 184 -48.41 -39.56 17.25
C ALA A 184 -47.13 -40.43 17.14
N ALA A 185 -46.00 -39.90 17.63
CA ALA A 185 -45.32 -40.30 18.89
C ALA A 185 -44.23 -41.38 18.64
N ALA A 186 -43.09 -41.46 19.32
CA ALA A 186 -42.40 -40.68 20.34
C ALA A 186 -40.94 -41.20 20.40
N THR A 187 -40.14 -40.58 21.28
CA THR A 187 -38.99 -41.15 22.03
C THR A 187 -37.64 -41.36 21.32
N SER A 188 -36.71 -40.44 21.64
CA SER A 188 -35.32 -40.74 22.00
C SER A 188 -35.28 -41.54 23.33
N PRO A 189 -34.23 -42.31 23.72
CA PRO A 189 -32.88 -41.76 23.92
C PRO A 189 -31.65 -42.69 23.72
N GLU A 190 -30.48 -42.04 23.76
CA GLU A 190 -29.20 -42.45 24.40
C GLU A 190 -28.16 -43.39 23.70
N ALA A 191 -27.01 -42.76 23.38
CA ALA A 191 -25.58 -43.18 23.43
C ALA A 191 -25.07 -44.39 22.60
N ALA A 192 -23.90 -44.34 21.93
CA ALA A 192 -22.69 -43.54 22.15
C ALA A 192 -21.98 -43.18 20.83
N SER A 193 -21.54 -41.93 20.69
CA SER A 193 -20.60 -41.51 19.63
C SER A 193 -19.48 -40.67 20.23
N ALA A 194 -18.28 -40.87 19.70
CA ALA A 194 -17.00 -40.29 20.10
C ALA A 194 -17.03 -38.75 20.23
N PRO A 195 -16.16 -38.14 21.07
CA PRO A 195 -16.19 -36.71 21.33
C PRO A 195 -15.91 -35.90 20.06
N LEU A 196 -16.85 -35.02 19.70
CA LEU A 196 -16.73 -34.13 18.54
C LEU A 196 -15.64 -33.06 18.76
N PRO A 197 -14.84 -32.72 17.74
CA PRO A 197 -13.92 -31.59 17.82
C PRO A 197 -14.70 -30.29 18.01
N LYS A 198 -14.30 -29.46 18.99
CA LYS A 198 -14.90 -28.15 19.27
C LYS A 198 -14.52 -27.17 18.15
N VAL A 199 -15.35 -27.11 17.12
CA VAL A 199 -15.20 -26.22 15.96
C VAL A 199 -16.27 -25.12 16.03
N ASN A 200 -15.89 -23.85 15.81
CA ASN A 200 -16.87 -22.75 15.78
C ASN A 200 -17.73 -22.76 14.49
N SER A 201 -18.78 -21.93 14.42
CA SER A 201 -19.66 -21.79 13.25
C SER A 201 -18.94 -21.38 11.94
N ARG A 202 -17.65 -21.02 12.03
CA ARG A 202 -16.77 -20.67 10.91
C ARG A 202 -15.70 -21.74 10.62
N GLY A 203 -15.84 -22.95 11.16
CA GLY A 203 -14.97 -24.07 10.83
C GLY A 203 -13.59 -24.04 11.50
N ARG A 204 -13.36 -23.21 12.54
CA ARG A 204 -12.06 -23.14 13.23
C ARG A 204 -12.04 -23.97 14.50
N THR A 205 -10.98 -24.76 14.66
CA THR A 205 -10.68 -25.56 15.85
C THR A 205 -10.37 -24.65 17.04
N ILE A 206 -11.11 -24.82 18.14
CA ILE A 206 -10.94 -24.04 19.37
C ILE A 206 -9.98 -24.79 20.29
N ASN A 207 -8.76 -24.29 20.43
CA ASN A 207 -7.79 -24.78 21.40
C ASN A 207 -7.95 -24.02 22.73
N VAL A 208 -8.01 -24.75 23.85
CA VAL A 208 -8.08 -24.14 25.18
C VAL A 208 -6.71 -23.55 25.53
N PRO A 209 -6.63 -22.29 26.02
CA PRO A 209 -5.36 -21.67 26.41
C PRO A 209 -4.69 -22.44 27.54
N HIS A 210 -3.35 -22.48 27.54
CA HIS A 210 -2.54 -23.26 28.49
C HIS A 210 -2.74 -22.89 29.96
N LYS A 211 -3.28 -21.70 30.24
CA LYS A 211 -3.61 -21.24 31.59
C LYS A 211 -4.79 -22.00 32.22
N TYR A 212 -5.61 -22.66 31.40
CA TYR A 212 -6.79 -23.41 31.82
C TYR A 212 -6.63 -24.93 31.60
N ARG A 213 -5.39 -25.39 31.41
CA ARG A 213 -5.04 -26.80 31.26
C ARG A 213 -4.36 -27.30 32.52
#